data_AF-A0A3Q2NMW3-F1
#
_entry.id   AF-A0A3Q2NMW3-F1
#
_cell.length_a   1.000
_cell.length_b   1.000
_cell.length_c   1.000
_cell.angle_alpha   90.00
_cell.angle_beta   90.00
_cell.angle_gamma   90.00
#
_symmetry.space_group_name_H-M   'P 1'
#
loop_
_entity.id
_entity.type
_entity.pdbx_description
1 polymer ?
#
loop_
_entity_poly.entity_id
_entity_poly.type
_entity_poly.pdbx_seq_one_letter_code
_entity_poly.pdbx_strand_id
1 'polypeptide(L)'
;MLYGHFTLLFIQTSLVNIPENGWQRSWGVAHKCSQLQSLSRLSHQNPEALINLQGHTVVFADHSGMNASGDVMLGTMDVHHQWTKLFQQLPSYQSLWQQTGWLRERISDLLGGSQVIHLEKLGPIQPIAEHYSTLSTFHKSLMSQHLRLHPRSLHGLTMVLENDRSTPSLHEMGHFIIPTSCDHLKLQIFLQKHAFEARKRTLHRNQLQVEEEAVVKLCLQRLSLMGLSKEPGVNSSQMILCCKRLMEEHSPLMQGLHVCVSHFYSVMQDGDLCVPWDWKN
;
A
#
# COMPACT_ATOMS: atom_id res chain seq x y z
N MET A 1 -2.55 -19.27 -15.34
CA MET A 1 -1.66 -19.08 -16.52
C MET A 1 -2.15 -18.08 -17.57
N LEU A 2 -3.46 -17.83 -17.76
CA LEU A 2 -3.96 -16.84 -18.75
C LEU A 2 -3.70 -15.37 -18.36
N TYR A 3 -3.55 -15.07 -17.07
CA TYR A 3 -3.24 -13.72 -16.57
C TYR A 3 -1.86 -13.23 -17.01
N GLY A 4 -0.81 -14.03 -16.79
CA GLY A 4 0.57 -13.63 -17.13
C GLY A 4 0.73 -13.33 -18.62
N HIS A 5 0.08 -14.10 -19.49
CA HIS A 5 0.22 -13.95 -20.94
C HIS A 5 -0.50 -12.71 -21.51
N PHE A 6 -1.63 -12.28 -20.91
CA PHE A 6 -2.34 -11.07 -21.31
C PHE A 6 -1.68 -9.80 -20.75
N THR A 7 -1.15 -9.84 -19.52
CA THR A 7 -0.39 -8.71 -18.97
C THR A 7 0.90 -8.50 -19.77
N LEU A 8 1.60 -9.57 -20.17
CA LEU A 8 2.84 -9.48 -20.98
C LEU A 8 2.64 -8.90 -22.38
N LEU A 9 1.55 -9.25 -23.08
CA LEU A 9 1.28 -8.69 -24.41
C LEU A 9 0.97 -7.18 -24.36
N PHE A 10 0.40 -6.71 -23.25
CA PHE A 10 0.11 -5.29 -23.04
C PHE A 10 1.34 -4.46 -22.64
N ILE A 11 2.21 -5.06 -21.83
CA ILE A 11 3.48 -4.48 -21.35
C ILE A 11 4.44 -4.23 -22.51
N GLN A 12 4.47 -5.09 -23.53
CA GLN A 12 5.40 -4.93 -24.66
C GLN A 12 5.00 -3.85 -25.68
N THR A 13 3.72 -3.47 -25.77
CA THR A 13 3.27 -2.49 -26.78
C THR A 13 3.01 -1.08 -26.23
N SER A 14 2.93 -0.89 -24.90
CA SER A 14 2.30 0.32 -24.34
C SER A 14 3.12 1.14 -23.32
N LEU A 15 4.31 0.72 -22.88
CA LEU A 15 5.16 1.47 -21.91
C LEU A 15 4.47 1.86 -20.58
N VAL A 16 3.40 1.16 -20.19
CA VAL A 16 2.60 1.43 -18.98
C VAL A 16 2.74 0.26 -18.00
N ASN A 17 2.96 0.57 -16.72
CA ASN A 17 3.08 -0.44 -15.65
C ASN A 17 1.75 -0.63 -14.93
N ILE A 18 1.20 -1.85 -14.93
CA ILE A 18 0.00 -2.22 -14.16
C ILE A 18 0.40 -3.38 -13.24
N PRO A 19 0.57 -3.15 -11.92
CA PRO A 19 0.97 -4.19 -11.01
C PRO A 19 -0.21 -5.12 -10.68
N GLU A 20 0.04 -6.29 -10.08
CA GLU A 20 -1.02 -7.23 -9.71
C GLU A 20 -2.03 -6.64 -8.72
N ASN A 21 -1.60 -5.69 -7.88
CA ASN A 21 -2.43 -4.89 -6.98
C ASN A 21 -3.01 -3.62 -7.65
N GLY A 22 -2.89 -3.46 -8.97
CA GLY A 22 -3.41 -2.32 -9.73
C GLY A 22 -4.93 -2.27 -9.85
N TRP A 23 -5.65 -2.91 -8.93
CA TRP A 23 -7.10 -3.03 -8.91
C TRP A 23 -7.59 -2.64 -7.52
N GLN A 24 -8.40 -1.57 -7.43
CA GLN A 24 -8.92 -1.10 -6.14
C GLN A 24 -9.81 -2.13 -5.44
N ARG A 25 -10.45 -3.03 -6.19
CA ARG A 25 -11.36 -4.07 -5.67
C ARG A 25 -10.98 -5.44 -6.22
N SER A 26 -11.35 -6.48 -5.48
CA SER A 26 -11.27 -7.88 -5.92
C SER A 26 -12.28 -8.15 -7.04
N TRP A 27 -11.98 -7.66 -8.25
CA TRP A 27 -12.80 -7.90 -9.42
C TRP A 27 -12.54 -9.25 -10.05
N GLY A 28 -13.61 -9.86 -10.57
CA GLY A 28 -13.51 -11.07 -11.38
C GLY A 28 -12.72 -10.83 -12.67
N VAL A 29 -12.14 -11.92 -13.19
CA VAL A 29 -11.25 -11.92 -14.37
C VAL A 29 -11.85 -11.18 -15.56
N ALA A 30 -13.13 -11.41 -15.86
CA ALA A 30 -13.81 -10.80 -16.99
C ALA A 30 -13.83 -9.26 -16.91
N HIS A 31 -14.03 -8.71 -15.71
CA HIS A 31 -14.05 -7.26 -15.52
C HIS A 31 -12.64 -6.66 -15.72
N LYS A 32 -11.61 -7.31 -15.17
CA LYS A 32 -10.21 -6.90 -15.38
C LYS A 32 -9.84 -6.92 -16.87
N CYS A 33 -10.19 -7.98 -17.59
CA CYS A 33 -9.95 -8.10 -19.02
C CYS A 33 -10.66 -6.99 -19.83
N SER A 34 -11.91 -6.66 -19.49
CA SER A 34 -12.68 -5.61 -20.16
C SER A 34 -12.01 -4.23 -20.02
N GLN A 35 -11.51 -3.91 -18.82
CA GLN A 35 -10.83 -2.63 -18.57
C GLN A 35 -9.51 -2.53 -19.33
N LEU A 36 -8.74 -3.62 -19.38
CA LEU A 36 -7.51 -3.68 -20.20
C LEU A 36 -7.83 -3.52 -21.69
N GLN A 37 -8.87 -4.19 -22.20
CA GLN A 37 -9.28 -4.05 -23.61
C GLN A 37 -9.69 -2.60 -23.93
N SER A 38 -10.37 -1.93 -23.01
CA SER A 38 -10.73 -0.52 -23.15
C SER A 38 -9.49 0.37 -23.23
N LEU A 39 -8.51 0.18 -22.35
CA LEU A 39 -7.25 0.92 -22.41
C LEU A 39 -6.46 0.61 -23.69
N SER A 40 -6.53 -0.62 -24.20
CA SER A 40 -5.86 -1.02 -25.44
C SER A 40 -6.47 -0.29 -26.62
N ARG A 41 -7.79 -0.20 -26.66
CA ARG A 41 -8.47 0.50 -27.73
C ARG A 41 -8.07 1.98 -27.74
N LEU A 42 -7.94 2.59 -26.56
CA LEU A 42 -7.47 3.97 -26.44
C LEU A 42 -6.07 4.15 -26.98
N SER A 43 -5.14 3.23 -26.67
CA SER A 43 -3.76 3.32 -27.13
C SER A 43 -3.64 3.30 -28.65
N HIS A 44 -4.45 2.48 -29.31
CA HIS A 44 -4.48 2.40 -30.77
C HIS A 44 -5.17 3.62 -31.41
N GLN A 45 -6.22 4.17 -30.78
CA GLN A 45 -6.97 5.30 -31.32
C GLN A 45 -6.27 6.64 -31.10
N ASN A 46 -5.56 6.80 -30.00
CA ASN A 46 -4.91 8.04 -29.62
C ASN A 46 -3.56 7.78 -28.92
N PRO A 47 -2.53 7.38 -29.67
CA PRO A 47 -1.22 7.07 -29.10
C PRO A 47 -0.55 8.30 -28.46
N GLU A 48 -0.80 9.50 -28.98
CA GLU A 48 -0.23 10.75 -28.45
C GLU A 48 -0.73 11.05 -27.03
N ALA A 49 -1.97 10.67 -26.70
CA ALA A 49 -2.52 10.84 -25.36
C ALA A 49 -1.76 10.01 -24.29
N LEU A 50 -1.06 8.95 -24.69
CA LEU A 50 -0.32 8.09 -23.77
C LEU A 50 1.10 8.57 -23.48
N ILE A 51 1.62 9.57 -24.21
CA ILE A 51 2.96 10.11 -23.99
C ILE A 51 3.12 10.57 -22.54
N ASN A 52 2.10 11.24 -21.99
CA ASN A 52 2.11 11.71 -20.60
C ASN A 52 1.92 10.59 -19.57
N LEU A 53 1.39 9.44 -19.99
CA LEU A 53 1.18 8.28 -19.12
C LEU A 53 2.46 7.45 -18.95
N GLN A 54 3.42 7.60 -19.86
CA GLN A 54 4.68 6.88 -19.82
C GLN A 54 5.39 7.05 -18.47
N GLY A 55 5.87 5.93 -17.91
CA GLY A 55 6.57 5.92 -16.62
C GLY A 55 5.68 5.99 -15.38
N HIS A 56 4.36 6.10 -15.54
CA HIS A 56 3.42 6.02 -14.42
C HIS A 56 2.93 4.57 -14.21
N THR A 57 2.64 4.26 -12.95
CA THR A 57 1.85 3.08 -12.57
C THR A 57 0.38 3.41 -12.77
N VAL A 58 -0.38 2.50 -13.37
CA VAL A 58 -1.83 2.65 -13.57
C VAL A 58 -2.59 1.69 -12.66
N VAL A 59 -3.62 2.22 -12.01
CA VAL A 59 -4.54 1.49 -11.12
C VAL A 59 -5.97 1.74 -11.60
N PHE A 60 -6.77 0.69 -11.73
CA PHE A 60 -8.19 0.85 -12.00
C PHE A 60 -8.97 1.03 -10.69
N ALA A 61 -9.78 2.09 -10.66
CA ALA A 61 -10.43 2.61 -9.47
C ALA A 61 -11.89 3.00 -9.75
N ASP A 62 -12.60 3.42 -8.70
CA ASP A 62 -13.97 3.91 -8.80
C ASP A 62 -14.05 5.29 -9.51
N HIS A 63 -12.95 6.05 -9.52
CA HIS A 63 -12.87 7.37 -10.15
C HIS A 63 -11.50 7.59 -10.82
N SER A 64 -11.47 8.42 -11.86
CA SER A 64 -10.22 8.83 -12.52
C SER A 64 -9.47 9.91 -11.75
N GLY A 65 -8.14 9.88 -11.76
CA GLY A 65 -7.30 10.87 -11.07
C GLY A 65 -5.88 10.39 -10.82
N MET A 66 -5.25 10.92 -9.75
CA MET A 66 -3.99 10.42 -9.20
C MET A 66 -4.15 10.22 -7.69
N ASN A 67 -3.67 9.10 -7.17
CA ASN A 67 -3.73 8.80 -5.74
C ASN A 67 -2.59 9.48 -4.95
N ALA A 68 -2.62 9.37 -3.62
CA ALA A 68 -1.61 9.92 -2.73
C ALA A 68 -0.21 9.28 -2.88
N SER A 69 -0.11 8.13 -3.55
CA SER A 69 1.15 7.46 -3.89
C SER A 69 1.74 7.87 -5.24
N GLY A 70 0.97 8.55 -6.09
CA GLY A 70 1.39 9.01 -7.41
C GLY A 70 1.00 8.08 -8.57
N ASP A 71 0.21 7.04 -8.29
CA ASP A 71 -0.34 6.16 -9.31
C ASP A 71 -1.54 6.83 -10.00
N VAL A 72 -1.64 6.60 -11.30
CA VAL A 72 -2.72 7.12 -12.14
C VAL A 72 -3.94 6.21 -11.99
N MET A 73 -5.02 6.77 -11.46
CA MET A 73 -6.29 6.09 -11.29
C MET A 73 -7.14 6.24 -12.55
N LEU A 74 -7.60 5.12 -13.09
CA LEU A 74 -8.58 5.07 -14.17
C LEU A 74 -9.93 4.60 -13.63
N GLY A 75 -10.90 5.50 -13.65
CA GLY A 75 -12.27 5.21 -13.26
C GLY A 75 -12.89 4.18 -14.21
N THR A 76 -13.40 3.07 -13.69
CA THR A 76 -13.93 2.00 -14.54
C THR A 76 -15.26 2.28 -15.20
N MET A 77 -15.95 3.32 -14.74
CA MET A 77 -17.18 3.83 -15.34
C MET A 77 -16.93 4.99 -16.30
N ASP A 78 -15.68 5.46 -16.40
CA ASP A 78 -15.34 6.60 -17.24
C ASP A 78 -15.17 6.19 -18.71
N VAL A 79 -15.53 7.12 -19.59
CA VAL A 79 -15.33 6.97 -21.03
C VAL A 79 -13.92 7.37 -21.44
N HIS A 80 -13.44 6.85 -22.57
CA HIS A 80 -12.10 7.12 -23.13
C HIS A 80 -11.68 8.59 -23.19
N HIS A 81 -12.63 9.47 -23.52
CA HIS A 81 -12.40 10.91 -23.56
C HIS A 81 -12.02 11.49 -22.19
N GLN A 82 -12.58 10.94 -21.11
CA GLN A 82 -12.30 11.38 -19.75
C GLN A 82 -10.88 10.95 -19.30
N TRP A 83 -10.45 9.74 -19.68
CA TRP A 83 -9.06 9.30 -19.48
C TRP A 83 -8.08 10.13 -20.29
N THR A 84 -8.43 10.50 -21.52
CA THR A 84 -7.59 11.38 -22.37
C THR A 84 -7.38 12.75 -21.71
N LYS A 85 -8.44 13.33 -21.14
CA LYS A 85 -8.35 14.58 -20.36
C LYS A 85 -7.46 14.43 -19.14
N LEU A 86 -7.59 13.32 -18.41
CA LEU A 86 -6.70 13.02 -17.29
C LEU A 86 -5.24 13.00 -17.73
N PHE A 87 -4.92 12.34 -18.84
CA PHE A 87 -3.55 12.25 -19.35
C PHE A 87 -2.97 13.61 -19.72
N GLN A 88 -3.78 14.52 -20.25
CA GLN A 88 -3.38 15.91 -20.50
C GLN A 88 -3.10 16.68 -19.19
N GLN A 89 -3.75 16.32 -18.09
CA GLN A 89 -3.59 16.94 -16.78
C GLN A 89 -2.48 16.32 -15.92
N LEU A 90 -1.88 15.19 -16.33
CA LEU A 90 -0.85 14.50 -15.54
C LEU A 90 0.35 15.38 -15.14
N PRO A 91 0.88 16.30 -15.97
CA PRO A 91 1.95 17.19 -15.54
C PRO A 91 1.58 18.05 -14.32
N SER A 92 0.32 18.49 -14.22
CA SER A 92 -0.19 19.24 -13.07
C SER A 92 -0.31 18.36 -11.83
N TYR A 93 -0.79 17.12 -11.99
CA TYR A 93 -0.84 16.14 -10.90
C TYR A 93 0.57 15.78 -10.39
N GLN A 94 1.54 15.61 -11.29
CA GLN A 94 2.93 15.34 -10.94
C GLN A 94 3.54 16.50 -10.15
N SER A 95 3.26 17.75 -10.56
CA SER A 95 3.69 18.95 -9.84
C SER A 95 3.09 18.99 -8.43
N LEU A 96 1.80 18.66 -8.28
CA LEU A 96 1.13 18.59 -6.97
C LEU A 96 1.69 17.45 -6.10
N TRP A 97 2.00 16.29 -6.70
CA TRP A 97 2.61 15.17 -5.99
C TRP A 97 4.02 15.51 -5.47
N GLN A 98 4.83 16.22 -6.26
CA GLN A 98 6.13 16.74 -5.80
C GLN A 98 5.97 17.74 -4.64
N GLN A 99 5.02 18.68 -4.75
CA GLN A 99 4.70 19.63 -3.67
C GLN A 99 4.24 18.92 -2.39
N THR A 100 3.48 17.84 -2.54
CA THR A 100 3.05 16.97 -1.43
C THR A 100 4.25 16.33 -0.74
N GLY A 101 5.25 15.88 -1.52
CA GLY A 101 6.51 15.36 -0.98
C GLY A 101 7.25 16.39 -0.13
N TRP A 102 7.45 17.61 -0.65
CA TRP A 102 8.10 18.68 0.13
C TRP A 102 7.33 19.07 1.38
N LEU A 103 6.00 19.06 1.31
CA LEU A 103 5.15 19.35 2.46
C LEU A 103 5.28 18.27 3.54
N ARG A 104 5.37 16.99 3.17
CA ARG A 104 5.64 15.88 4.12
C ARG A 104 6.98 16.08 4.82
N GLU A 105 8.03 16.44 4.09
CA GLU A 105 9.36 16.70 4.69
C GLU A 105 9.32 17.88 5.68
N ARG A 106 8.64 18.98 5.31
CA ARG A 106 8.46 20.11 6.23
C ARG A 106 7.73 19.74 7.52
N ILE A 107 6.70 18.89 7.42
CA ILE A 107 5.98 18.38 8.60
C ILE A 107 6.89 17.45 9.42
N SER A 108 7.68 16.59 8.77
CA SER A 108 8.67 15.71 9.41
C SER A 108 9.65 16.52 10.27
N ASP A 109 10.19 17.61 9.74
CA ASP A 109 11.12 18.49 10.46
C ASP A 109 10.48 19.10 11.72
N LEU A 110 9.24 19.59 11.60
CA LEU A 110 8.47 20.13 12.73
C LEU A 110 8.15 19.07 13.79
N LEU A 111 8.11 17.81 13.40
CA LEU A 111 7.82 16.66 14.27
C LEU A 111 9.09 15.92 14.72
N GLY A 112 10.24 16.60 14.70
CA GLY A 112 11.47 16.03 15.23
C GLY A 112 12.08 14.94 14.35
N GLY A 113 11.85 15.02 13.05
CA GLY A 113 12.48 14.21 12.01
C GLY A 113 11.82 12.84 11.77
N SER A 114 10.57 12.68 12.21
CA SER A 114 9.77 11.48 11.98
C SER A 114 9.11 11.48 10.61
N GLN A 115 9.19 10.36 9.89
CA GLN A 115 8.67 10.27 8.54
C GLN A 115 7.13 10.25 8.51
N VAL A 116 6.53 11.19 7.79
CA VAL A 116 5.08 11.20 7.52
C VAL A 116 4.78 10.26 6.36
N ILE A 117 4.18 9.11 6.66
CA ILE A 117 3.85 8.08 5.68
C ILE A 117 2.34 8.08 5.40
N HIS A 118 1.98 7.57 4.22
CA HIS A 118 0.60 7.30 3.84
C HIS A 118 0.42 5.78 3.73
N LEU A 119 -0.50 5.21 4.51
CA LEU A 119 -0.78 3.77 4.51
C LEU A 119 -1.93 3.45 3.56
N GLU A 120 -1.62 3.36 2.27
CA GLU A 120 -2.64 3.10 1.25
C GLU A 120 -3.17 1.66 1.27
N LYS A 121 -2.36 0.72 1.77
CA LYS A 121 -2.65 -0.73 1.71
C LYS A 121 -3.82 -1.23 2.55
N LEU A 122 -4.41 -0.37 3.39
CA LEU A 122 -5.48 -0.75 4.33
C LEU A 122 -6.73 0.14 4.24
N GLY A 123 -6.76 1.11 3.32
CA GLY A 123 -7.82 2.11 3.23
C GLY A 123 -8.32 2.36 1.80
N PRO A 124 -9.37 3.18 1.63
CA PRO A 124 -9.81 3.62 0.31
C PRO A 124 -8.69 4.41 -0.36
N ILE A 125 -8.54 4.24 -1.68
CA ILE A 125 -7.57 5.02 -2.46
C ILE A 125 -7.95 6.50 -2.35
N GLN A 126 -7.02 7.31 -1.83
CA GLN A 126 -7.26 8.73 -1.57
C GLN A 126 -6.71 9.59 -2.72
N PRO A 127 -7.50 10.52 -3.29
CA PRO A 127 -7.01 11.48 -4.27
C PRO A 127 -5.87 12.35 -3.74
N ILE A 128 -4.87 12.64 -4.57
CA ILE A 128 -3.72 13.46 -4.18
C ILE A 128 -4.11 14.87 -3.71
N ALA A 129 -5.16 15.47 -4.29
CA ALA A 129 -5.64 16.80 -3.92
C ALA A 129 -6.20 16.83 -2.48
N GLU A 130 -6.94 15.80 -2.09
CA GLU A 130 -7.46 15.67 -0.73
C GLU A 130 -6.32 15.43 0.26
N HIS A 131 -5.41 14.51 -0.07
CA HIS A 131 -4.24 14.21 0.76
C HIS A 131 -3.34 15.44 0.97
N TYR A 132 -3.10 16.22 -0.09
CA TYR A 132 -2.38 17.50 0.01
C TYR A 132 -3.11 18.51 0.91
N SER A 133 -4.43 18.63 0.76
CA SER A 133 -5.25 19.53 1.58
C SER A 133 -5.17 19.17 3.07
N THR A 134 -5.25 17.87 3.39
CA THR A 134 -5.07 17.35 4.75
C THR A 134 -3.70 17.72 5.33
N LEU A 135 -2.62 17.45 4.59
CA LEU A 135 -1.26 17.82 5.01
C LEU A 135 -1.09 19.34 5.17
N SER A 136 -1.63 20.12 4.25
CA SER A 136 -1.53 21.59 4.24
C SER A 136 -2.23 22.19 5.45
N THR A 137 -3.42 21.70 5.78
CA THR A 137 -4.18 22.11 6.97
C THR A 137 -3.41 21.78 8.24
N PHE A 138 -2.90 20.56 8.34
CA PHE A 138 -2.12 20.13 9.50
C PHE A 138 -0.80 20.92 9.65
N HIS A 139 -0.06 21.14 8.56
CA HIS A 139 1.15 21.96 8.56
C HIS A 139 0.86 23.40 9.01
N LYS A 140 -0.20 24.04 8.51
CA LYS A 140 -0.62 25.38 8.97
C LYS A 140 -0.93 25.40 10.46
N SER A 141 -1.57 24.35 10.97
CA SER A 141 -1.85 24.15 12.40
C SER A 141 -0.54 24.12 13.21
N LEU A 142 0.43 23.30 12.81
CA LEU A 142 1.74 23.20 13.45
C LEU A 142 2.53 24.52 13.44
N MET A 143 2.46 25.27 12.34
CA MET A 143 3.10 26.58 12.23
C MET A 143 2.46 27.64 13.15
N SER A 144 1.17 27.50 13.45
CA SER A 144 0.48 28.40 14.38
C SER A 144 0.84 28.13 15.84
N GLN A 145 1.10 26.86 16.18
CA GLN A 145 1.42 26.40 17.52
C GLN A 145 2.61 25.43 17.48
N HIS A 146 3.81 26.00 17.52
CA HIS A 146 5.06 25.24 17.41
C HIS A 146 5.21 24.22 18.55
N LEU A 147 5.47 22.98 18.16
CA LEU A 147 5.88 21.93 19.08
C LEU A 147 7.33 22.14 19.50
N ARG A 148 7.62 22.04 20.79
CA ARG A 148 8.98 22.12 21.33
C ARG A 148 9.65 20.75 21.27
N LEU A 149 9.92 20.29 20.06
CA LEU A 149 10.62 19.04 19.79
C LEU A 149 12.03 19.33 19.28
N HIS A 150 12.99 18.47 19.63
CA HIS A 150 14.30 18.54 19.02
C HIS A 150 14.20 18.01 17.58
N PRO A 151 14.84 18.63 16.57
CA PRO A 151 14.67 18.26 15.14
C PRO A 151 14.97 16.81 14.78
N ARG A 152 15.63 16.07 15.68
CA ARG A 152 15.95 14.63 15.51
C ARG A 152 15.42 13.75 16.63
N SER A 153 14.60 14.26 17.55
CA SER A 153 14.13 13.46 18.71
C SER A 153 13.31 12.25 18.32
N LEU A 154 12.68 12.25 17.13
CA LEU A 154 11.84 11.17 16.62
C LEU A 154 12.38 10.58 15.31
N HIS A 155 13.65 10.86 14.96
CA HIS A 155 14.27 10.29 13.78
C HIS A 155 14.24 8.75 13.81
N GLY A 156 13.96 8.14 12.65
CA GLY A 156 13.78 6.70 12.49
C GLY A 156 12.41 6.17 12.90
N LEU A 157 11.50 7.03 13.37
CA LEU A 157 10.10 6.70 13.59
C LEU A 157 9.24 7.21 12.43
N THR A 158 8.06 6.63 12.29
CA THR A 158 7.10 7.06 11.25
C THR A 158 5.75 7.37 11.87
N MET A 159 4.94 8.10 11.11
CA MET A 159 3.62 8.54 11.53
C MET A 159 2.64 8.63 10.38
N VAL A 160 1.38 8.46 10.72
CA VAL A 160 0.23 8.51 9.82
C VAL A 160 -0.70 9.60 10.31
N LEU A 161 -1.17 10.43 9.39
CA LEU A 161 -2.22 11.39 9.70
C LEU A 161 -3.59 10.76 9.49
N GLU A 162 -4.49 10.96 10.44
CA GLU A 162 -5.85 10.42 10.39
C GLU A 162 -6.86 11.54 10.69
N ASN A 163 -8.03 11.51 10.05
CA ASN A 163 -9.06 12.54 10.22
C ASN A 163 -10.17 12.15 11.20
N ASP A 164 -10.31 10.86 11.50
CA ASP A 164 -11.50 10.31 12.20
C ASP A 164 -11.34 10.24 13.73
N ARG A 165 -10.21 10.69 14.26
CA ARG A 165 -9.90 10.65 15.69
C ARG A 165 -9.66 12.05 16.25
N SER A 166 -9.67 12.16 17.58
CA SER A 166 -9.33 13.40 18.30
C SER A 166 -8.05 13.28 19.13
N THR A 167 -7.61 12.05 19.41
CA THR A 167 -6.43 11.79 20.26
C THR A 167 -5.35 11.01 19.50
N PRO A 168 -4.07 11.37 19.71
CA PRO A 168 -2.96 10.62 19.12
C PRO A 168 -2.81 9.25 19.79
N SER A 169 -2.35 8.27 19.02
CA SER A 169 -2.16 6.90 19.50
C SER A 169 -0.92 6.24 18.89
N LEU A 170 -0.41 5.19 19.53
CA LEU A 170 0.76 4.43 19.08
C LEU A 170 0.30 3.06 18.58
N HIS A 171 0.47 2.83 17.28
CA HIS A 171 0.13 1.57 16.64
C HIS A 171 1.05 0.44 17.13
N GLU A 172 0.58 -0.81 17.09
CA GLU A 172 1.36 -2.00 17.46
C GLU A 172 2.65 -2.16 16.64
N MET A 173 2.65 -1.70 15.39
CA MET A 173 3.81 -1.67 14.49
C MET A 173 4.85 -0.59 14.83
N GLY A 174 4.58 0.28 15.80
CA GLY A 174 5.48 1.36 16.22
C GLY A 174 5.28 2.69 15.51
N HIS A 175 4.25 2.82 14.67
CA HIS A 175 3.90 4.08 13.99
C HIS A 175 3.00 4.94 14.87
N PHE A 176 3.22 6.25 14.88
CA PHE A 176 2.27 7.18 15.51
C PHE A 176 1.07 7.42 14.60
N ILE A 177 -0.13 7.41 15.16
CA ILE A 177 -1.35 7.83 14.48
C ILE A 177 -1.72 9.19 15.05
N ILE A 178 -1.65 10.22 14.22
CA ILE A 178 -1.82 11.62 14.63
C ILE A 178 -3.08 12.17 13.99
N PRO A 179 -4.07 12.58 14.79
CA PRO A 179 -5.21 13.28 14.27
C PRO A 179 -4.86 14.66 13.75
N THR A 180 -5.43 15.04 12.62
CA THR A 180 -5.18 16.36 12.01
C THR A 180 -5.71 17.54 12.82
N SER A 181 -6.69 17.29 13.69
CA SER A 181 -7.35 18.27 14.57
C SER A 181 -6.93 18.16 16.05
N CYS A 182 -5.84 17.47 16.37
CA CYS A 182 -5.44 17.26 17.77
C CYS A 182 -4.83 18.51 18.44
N ASP A 183 -4.91 18.56 19.77
CA ASP A 183 -4.27 19.59 20.58
C ASP A 183 -2.74 19.43 20.58
N HIS A 184 -2.03 20.50 20.23
CA HIS A 184 -0.57 20.47 20.03
C HIS A 184 0.21 20.19 21.31
N LEU A 185 -0.25 20.68 22.47
CA LEU A 185 0.43 20.42 23.74
C LEU A 185 0.30 18.94 24.12
N LYS A 186 -0.90 18.38 23.99
CA LYS A 186 -1.15 16.94 24.17
C LYS A 186 -0.35 16.11 23.19
N LEU A 187 -0.26 16.53 21.93
CA LEU A 187 0.56 15.87 20.90
C LEU A 187 2.04 15.85 21.29
N GLN A 188 2.59 16.99 21.71
CA GLN A 188 4.00 17.08 22.12
C GLN A 188 4.31 16.10 23.26
N ILE A 189 3.50 16.13 24.33
CA ILE A 189 3.67 15.26 25.50
C ILE A 189 3.56 13.80 25.09
N PHE A 190 2.58 13.47 24.26
CA PHE A 190 2.36 12.11 23.77
C PHE A 190 3.57 11.60 22.99
N LEU A 191 4.08 12.37 22.02
CA LEU A 191 5.23 11.98 21.20
C LEU A 191 6.48 11.74 22.05
N GLN A 192 6.76 12.65 22.99
CA GLN A 192 7.92 12.53 23.89
C GLN A 192 7.80 11.30 24.80
N LYS A 193 6.62 11.06 25.37
CA LYS A 193 6.36 9.93 26.26
C LYS A 193 6.51 8.57 25.55
N HIS A 194 6.03 8.46 24.31
CA HIS A 194 5.94 7.18 23.61
C HIS A 194 7.08 6.91 22.61
N ALA A 195 8.03 7.85 22.44
CA ALA A 195 9.15 7.69 21.49
C ALA A 195 9.98 6.42 21.73
N PHE A 196 10.30 6.09 22.98
CA PHE A 196 11.06 4.87 23.30
C PHE A 196 10.29 3.60 22.93
N GLU A 197 9.01 3.55 23.27
CA GLU A 197 8.14 2.42 22.97
C GLU A 197 7.96 2.23 21.45
N ALA A 198 7.77 3.33 20.72
CA ALA A 198 7.69 3.33 19.26
C ALA A 198 8.94 2.73 18.61
N ARG A 199 10.14 3.07 19.11
CA ARG A 199 11.41 2.49 18.63
C ARG A 199 11.48 0.99 18.92
N LYS A 200 11.10 0.58 20.13
CA LYS A 200 11.09 -0.84 20.53
C LYS A 200 10.17 -1.66 19.62
N ARG A 201 8.94 -1.17 19.36
CA ARG A 201 7.97 -1.82 18.46
C ARG A 201 8.48 -1.88 17.03
N THR A 202 9.07 -0.79 16.54
CA THR A 202 9.64 -0.73 15.17
C THR A 202 10.78 -1.73 14.99
N LEU A 203 11.70 -1.82 15.96
CA LEU A 203 12.79 -2.78 15.93
C LEU A 203 12.28 -4.23 15.93
N HIS A 204 11.33 -4.53 16.82
CA HIS A 204 10.74 -5.86 16.90
C HIS A 204 10.02 -6.26 15.61
N ARG A 205 9.24 -5.33 15.01
CA ARG A 205 8.60 -5.55 13.71
C ARG A 205 9.62 -5.85 12.62
N ASN A 206 10.72 -5.09 12.54
CA ASN A 206 11.77 -5.33 11.55
C ASN A 206 12.41 -6.72 11.73
N GLN A 207 12.63 -7.15 12.97
CA GLN A 207 13.15 -8.50 13.25
C GLN A 207 12.18 -9.60 12.79
N LEU A 208 10.89 -9.46 13.11
CA LEU A 208 9.87 -10.41 12.67
C LEU A 208 9.74 -10.46 11.15
N GLN A 209 9.85 -9.32 10.45
CA GLN A 209 9.79 -9.29 9.00
C GLN A 209 10.95 -10.08 8.36
N VAL A 210 12.17 -9.89 8.88
CA VAL A 210 13.35 -10.64 8.40
C VAL A 210 13.21 -12.14 8.68
N GLU A 211 12.72 -12.52 9.86
CA GLU A 211 12.46 -13.93 10.18
C GLU A 211 11.36 -14.52 9.28
N GLU A 212 10.27 -13.78 9.07
CA GLU A 212 9.17 -14.19 8.19
C GLU A 212 9.67 -14.46 6.77
N GLU A 213 10.41 -13.52 6.16
CA GLU A 213 10.97 -13.69 4.83
C GLU A 213 11.89 -14.93 4.73
N ALA A 214 12.72 -15.16 5.75
CA ALA A 214 13.59 -16.33 5.81
C ALA A 214 12.81 -17.65 5.91
N VAL A 215 11.81 -17.70 6.78
CA VAL A 215 11.01 -18.92 7.02
C VAL A 215 10.08 -19.21 5.84
N VAL A 216 9.48 -18.18 5.22
CA VAL A 216 8.68 -18.32 3.99
C VAL A 216 9.52 -18.93 2.87
N LYS A 217 10.74 -18.42 2.67
CA LYS A 217 11.65 -18.95 1.66
C LYS A 217 12.01 -20.42 1.92
N LEU A 218 12.26 -20.77 3.17
CA LEU A 218 12.55 -22.16 3.56
C LEU A 218 11.34 -23.08 3.33
N CYS A 219 10.14 -22.61 3.69
CA CYS A 219 8.89 -23.35 3.52
C CYS A 219 8.59 -23.64 2.04
N LEU A 220 8.72 -22.61 1.18
CA LEU A 220 8.60 -22.73 -0.28
C LEU A 220 9.50 -23.82 -0.83
N GLN A 221 10.77 -23.84 -0.41
CA GLN A 221 11.76 -24.81 -0.86
C GLN A 221 11.47 -26.23 -0.35
N ARG A 222 11.22 -26.37 0.96
CA ARG A 222 11.05 -27.69 1.60
C ARG A 222 9.80 -28.42 1.12
N LEU A 223 8.72 -27.69 0.86
CA LEU A 223 7.45 -28.25 0.40
C LEU A 223 7.29 -28.19 -1.13
N SER A 224 8.28 -27.63 -1.84
CA SER A 224 8.23 -27.43 -3.30
C SER A 224 6.94 -26.71 -3.75
N LEU A 225 6.56 -25.67 -3.02
CA LEU A 225 5.38 -24.86 -3.32
C LEU A 225 5.65 -23.98 -4.55
N MET A 226 4.60 -23.70 -5.32
CA MET A 226 4.63 -22.71 -6.39
C MET A 226 4.68 -21.28 -5.81
N GLY A 227 3.97 -21.03 -4.71
CA GLY A 227 4.04 -19.77 -3.99
C GLY A 227 3.39 -19.83 -2.62
N LEU A 228 3.71 -18.85 -1.79
CA LEU A 228 3.27 -18.76 -0.39
C LEU A 228 3.04 -17.30 -0.05
N SER A 229 1.81 -16.98 0.31
CA SER A 229 1.38 -15.62 0.66
C SER A 229 0.57 -15.63 1.95
N LYS A 230 0.20 -14.45 2.44
CA LYS A 230 -0.69 -14.30 3.59
C LYS A 230 -1.74 -13.24 3.33
N GLU A 231 -2.91 -13.42 3.91
CA GLU A 231 -3.93 -12.37 3.94
C GLU A 231 -3.52 -11.20 4.85
N PRO A 232 -4.01 -9.97 4.60
CA PRO A 232 -3.68 -8.80 5.42
C PRO A 232 -3.96 -8.97 6.92
N GLY A 233 -4.91 -9.83 7.29
CA GLY A 233 -5.25 -10.11 8.69
C GLY A 233 -4.29 -11.06 9.40
N VAL A 234 -3.29 -11.61 8.72
CA VAL A 234 -2.29 -12.51 9.30
C VAL A 234 -0.99 -11.74 9.55
N ASN A 235 -0.59 -11.63 10.82
CA ASN A 235 0.63 -10.93 11.18
C ASN A 235 1.89 -11.81 10.99
N SER A 236 3.08 -11.20 11.08
CA SER A 236 4.35 -11.89 10.87
C SER A 236 4.58 -13.07 11.81
N SER A 237 4.22 -12.93 13.09
CA SER A 237 4.36 -14.00 14.07
C SER A 237 3.47 -15.20 13.73
N GLN A 238 2.23 -14.95 13.30
CA GLN A 238 1.31 -15.99 12.84
C GLN A 238 1.82 -16.68 11.58
N MET A 239 2.34 -15.90 10.62
CA MET A 239 2.93 -16.44 9.38
C MET A 239 4.14 -17.33 9.66
N ILE A 240 5.06 -16.89 10.52
CA ILE A 240 6.24 -17.64 10.94
C ILE A 240 5.82 -18.96 11.59
N LEU A 241 4.85 -18.93 12.51
CA LEU A 241 4.34 -20.12 13.18
C LEU A 241 3.71 -21.10 12.19
N CYS A 242 2.83 -20.60 11.31
CA CYS A 242 2.19 -21.38 10.26
C CYS A 242 3.24 -22.09 9.38
N CYS A 243 4.23 -21.35 8.88
CA CYS A 243 5.26 -21.93 8.03
C CYS A 243 6.08 -23.01 8.75
N LYS A 244 6.42 -22.80 10.03
CA LYS A 244 7.12 -23.80 10.85
C LYS A 244 6.31 -25.10 10.94
N ARG A 245 5.01 -24.99 11.20
CA ARG A 245 4.09 -26.14 11.27
C ARG A 245 3.88 -26.82 9.92
N LEU A 246 3.72 -26.07 8.84
CA LEU A 246 3.54 -26.63 7.48
C LEU A 246 4.73 -27.51 7.09
N MET A 247 5.94 -27.10 7.47
CA MET A 247 7.16 -27.86 7.20
C MET A 247 7.26 -29.18 7.98
N GLU A 248 6.49 -29.36 9.06
CA GLU A 248 6.45 -30.58 9.88
C GLU A 248 5.50 -31.66 9.30
N GLU A 249 4.49 -31.27 8.53
CA GLU A 249 3.48 -32.20 7.98
C GLU A 249 3.97 -33.07 6.79
N HIS A 250 5.08 -32.68 6.13
CA HIS A 250 5.75 -33.43 5.04
C HIS A 250 4.83 -34.07 3.97
N SER A 251 3.72 -33.43 3.61
CA SER A 251 2.75 -34.00 2.66
C SER A 251 3.18 -33.78 1.20
N PRO A 252 3.34 -34.84 0.39
CA PRO A 252 3.64 -34.72 -1.05
C PRO A 252 2.55 -34.00 -1.83
N LEU A 253 1.32 -33.96 -1.29
CA LEU A 253 0.17 -33.31 -1.93
C LEU A 253 0.30 -31.78 -2.02
N MET A 254 1.25 -31.19 -1.28
CA MET A 254 1.50 -29.76 -1.30
C MET A 254 2.36 -29.30 -2.49
N GLN A 255 3.02 -30.24 -3.18
CA GLN A 255 3.95 -29.91 -4.25
C GLN A 255 3.25 -29.17 -5.39
N GLY A 256 3.81 -28.03 -5.79
CA GLY A 256 3.30 -27.21 -6.88
C GLY A 256 2.05 -26.39 -6.55
N LEU A 257 1.59 -26.37 -5.30
CA LEU A 257 0.47 -25.52 -4.88
C LEU A 257 0.91 -24.07 -4.62
N HIS A 258 0.01 -23.12 -4.85
CA HIS A 258 0.08 -21.80 -4.25
C HIS A 258 -0.74 -21.82 -2.95
N VAL A 259 -0.11 -21.48 -1.84
CA VAL A 259 -0.73 -21.51 -0.51
C VAL A 259 -0.88 -20.09 0.01
N CYS A 260 -2.09 -19.74 0.44
CA CYS A 260 -2.38 -18.48 1.10
C CYS A 260 -2.70 -18.73 2.57
N VAL A 261 -1.93 -18.14 3.48
CA VAL A 261 -2.20 -18.24 4.92
C VAL A 261 -3.29 -17.24 5.30
N SER A 262 -4.37 -17.75 5.89
CA SER A 262 -5.61 -17.01 6.19
C SER A 262 -6.10 -17.33 7.61
N HIS A 263 -7.40 -17.08 7.87
CA HIS A 263 -8.12 -17.51 9.08
C HIS A 263 -9.16 -18.62 8.82
N PHE A 264 -9.21 -19.17 7.62
CA PHE A 264 -10.21 -20.17 7.21
C PHE A 264 -9.73 -21.04 6.06
N TYR A 265 -10.28 -22.25 5.94
CA TYR A 265 -10.03 -23.10 4.78
C TYR A 265 -10.83 -22.65 3.58
N SER A 266 -10.18 -22.56 2.42
CA SER A 266 -10.85 -22.32 1.14
C SER A 266 -9.97 -22.81 -0.01
N VAL A 267 -10.59 -23.12 -1.14
CA VAL A 267 -9.89 -23.32 -2.41
C VAL A 267 -10.44 -22.26 -3.37
N MET A 268 -9.56 -21.41 -3.87
CA MET A 268 -9.92 -20.34 -4.80
C MET A 268 -10.21 -20.91 -6.20
N GLN A 269 -10.89 -20.13 -7.05
CA GLN A 269 -11.29 -20.56 -8.39
C GLN A 269 -10.11 -20.89 -9.32
N ASP A 270 -8.95 -20.32 -9.04
CA ASP A 270 -7.68 -20.56 -9.73
C ASP A 270 -6.88 -21.74 -9.16
N GLY A 271 -7.37 -22.38 -8.10
CA GLY A 271 -6.75 -23.55 -7.47
C GLY A 271 -5.85 -23.23 -6.28
N ASP A 272 -5.76 -21.97 -5.87
CA ASP A 272 -4.99 -21.57 -4.70
C ASP A 272 -5.64 -22.09 -3.41
N LEU A 273 -4.81 -22.61 -2.49
CA LEU A 273 -5.26 -23.18 -1.23
C LEU A 273 -5.12 -22.17 -0.09
N CYS A 274 -6.22 -21.78 0.52
CA CYS A 274 -6.23 -21.01 1.76
C CYS A 274 -6.21 -21.95 2.98
N VAL A 275 -5.27 -21.71 3.89
CA VAL A 275 -5.11 -22.49 5.12
C VAL A 275 -5.08 -21.54 6.33
N PRO A 276 -5.88 -21.80 7.39
CA PRO A 276 -5.83 -20.99 8.60
C PRO A 276 -4.45 -21.12 9.25
N TRP A 277 -3.84 -20.03 9.72
CA TRP A 277 -2.51 -20.07 10.35
C TRP A 277 -2.43 -20.98 11.60
N ASP A 278 -3.56 -21.23 12.25
CA ASP A 278 -3.73 -21.98 13.49
C ASP A 278 -4.57 -23.26 13.33
N TRP A 279 -4.54 -23.92 12.17
CA TRP A 279 -5.29 -25.15 11.96
C TRP A 279 -5.14 -26.17 13.09
N LYS A 280 -6.21 -26.92 13.38
CA LYS A 280 -6.20 -28.00 14.38
C LYS A 280 -6.00 -29.34 13.68
N ASN A 281 -5.35 -30.27 14.39
CA ASN A 281 -5.22 -31.67 13.99
C ASN A 281 -6.52 -32.42 14.21
#